data_AF-A0A7C0YQT0-F1
#
_entry.id   AF-A0A7C0YQT0-F1
#
_cell.length_a   1.000
_cell.length_b   1.000
_cell.length_c   1.000
_cell.angle_alpha   90.00
_cell.angle_beta   90.00
_cell.angle_gamma   90.00
#
_symmetry.space_group_name_H-M   'P 1'
#
loop_
_entity.id
_entity.type
_entity.pdbx_description
1 polymer ?
#
loop_
_entity_poly.entity_id
_entity_poly.type
_entity_poly.pdbx_seq_one_letter_code
_entity_poly.pdbx_strand_id
1 'polypeptide(L)' 'MEPIIRLVRKEDKPFIEEIARLTWEGEDYLARVFDSWVKDGNFYVLELEGKVVGT' A
#
# COMPACT_ATOMS: atom_id res chain seq x y z
N MET A 1 -16.86 4.98 -11.08
CA MET A 1 -16.00 3.79 -10.86
C MET A 1 -16.11 3.38 -9.42
N GLU A 2 -16.00 2.09 -9.16
CA GLU A 2 -16.17 1.53 -7.83
C GLU A 2 -14.79 1.18 -7.24
N PRO A 3 -14.38 1.82 -6.13
CA PRO A 3 -13.15 1.47 -5.45
C PRO A 3 -13.32 0.13 -4.72
N ILE A 4 -12.23 -0.63 -4.60
CA ILE A 4 -12.22 -1.95 -3.96
C ILE A 4 -11.28 -1.89 -2.75
N ILE A 5 -11.79 -2.29 -1.58
CA ILE A 5 -10.93 -2.56 -0.41
C ILE A 5 -10.62 -4.05 -0.40
N ARG A 6 -9.33 -4.40 -0.34
CA ARG A 6 -8.87 -5.79 -0.31
C ARG A 6 -7.57 -5.93 0.48
N LEU A 7 -7.23 -7.17 0.83
CA LEU A 7 -5.89 -7.46 1.34
C LEU A 7 -4.82 -7.05 0.33
N VAL A 8 -3.73 -6.52 0.85
CA VAL A 8 -2.52 -6.22 0.10
C VAL A 8 -1.95 -7.49 -0.51
N ARG A 9 -1.29 -7.35 -1.65
CA ARG A 9 -0.51 -8.40 -2.31
C ARG A 9 0.93 -7.94 -2.44
N LYS A 10 1.87 -8.87 -2.59
CA LYS A 10 3.30 -8.51 -2.69
C LYS A 10 3.59 -7.61 -3.90
N GLU A 11 2.79 -7.76 -4.96
CA GLU A 11 2.89 -6.97 -6.19
C GLU A 11 2.45 -5.51 -6.00
N ASP A 12 1.74 -5.19 -4.91
CA ASP A 12 1.32 -3.81 -4.61
C ASP A 12 2.47 -2.95 -4.04
N LYS A 13 3.61 -3.57 -3.68
CA LYS A 13 4.75 -2.88 -3.04
C LYS A 13 5.21 -1.61 -3.77
N PRO A 14 5.35 -1.59 -5.11
CA PRO A 14 5.77 -0.37 -5.80
C PRO A 14 4.82 0.82 -5.61
N PHE A 15 3.51 0.56 -5.53
CA PHE A 15 2.53 1.62 -5.25
C PHE A 15 2.65 2.14 -3.82
N ILE A 16 2.88 1.25 -2.86
CA ILE A 16 3.09 1.60 -1.45
C ILE A 16 4.38 2.41 -1.26
N GLU A 17 5.46 2.04 -1.95
CA GLU A 17 6.72 2.80 -1.97
C GLU A 17 6.53 4.20 -2.57
N GLU A 18 5.72 4.33 -3.63
CA GLU A 18 5.38 5.62 -4.22
C GLU A 18 4.55 6.49 -3.26
N ILE A 19 3.55 5.92 -2.60
CA ILE A 19 2.76 6.61 -1.56
C ILE A 19 3.69 7.08 -0.44
N ALA A 20 4.56 6.20 0.05
CA ALA A 20 5.49 6.50 1.14
C ALA A 20 6.48 7.62 0.76
N ARG A 21 6.99 7.62 -0.48
CA ARG A 21 7.89 8.66 -1.01
C ARG A 21 7.23 10.03 -1.08
N LEU A 22 5.93 10.09 -1.36
CA LEU A 22 5.18 11.34 -1.55
C LEU A 22 4.55 11.86 -0.24
N THR A 23 4.40 10.99 0.75
CA THR A 23 3.81 11.33 2.05
C THR A 23 4.91 11.71 3.03
N TRP A 24 4.67 12.72 3.86
CA TRP A 24 5.62 13.17 4.89
C TRP A 24 7.02 13.48 4.35
N GLU A 25 7.12 14.14 3.19
CA GLU A 25 8.40 14.46 2.54
C GLU A 25 9.29 13.23 2.26
N GLY A 26 8.70 12.03 2.20
CA GLY A 26 9.40 10.76 1.98
C GLY A 26 9.81 10.02 3.25
N GLU A 27 9.44 10.53 4.43
CA GLU A 27 9.75 9.90 5.72
C GLU A 27 8.69 8.91 6.21
N ASP A 28 7.73 8.55 5.35
CA ASP A 28 6.74 7.53 5.69
C ASP A 28 7.40 6.17 5.93
N TYR A 29 7.10 5.57 7.09
CA TYR A 29 7.64 4.28 7.49
C TYR A 29 6.97 3.09 6.78
N LEU A 30 5.87 3.33 6.07
CA LEU A 30 5.04 2.30 5.46
C LEU A 30 5.84 1.34 4.56
N ALA A 31 6.74 1.88 3.73
CA ALA A 31 7.62 1.07 2.87
C ALA A 31 8.56 0.15 3.68
N ARG A 32 8.97 0.57 4.89
CA ARG A 32 9.88 -0.18 5.77
C ARG A 32 9.18 -1.35 6.46
N VAL A 33 7.87 -1.23 6.72
CA VAL A 33 7.08 -2.25 7.43
C VAL A 33 6.25 -3.14 6.51
N PHE A 34 6.16 -2.83 5.22
CA PHE A 34 5.35 -3.51 4.22
C PHE A 34 5.44 -5.05 4.30
N ASP A 35 6.64 -5.62 4.20
CA ASP A 35 6.81 -7.08 4.15
C ASP A 35 6.40 -7.76 5.47
N SER A 36 6.57 -7.08 6.61
CA SER A 36 6.10 -7.57 7.91
C SER A 36 4.58 -7.58 7.97
N TRP A 37 3.94 -6.49 7.57
CA TRP A 37 2.48 -6.36 7.64
C TRP A 37 1.75 -7.25 6.64
N VAL A 38 2.32 -7.48 5.45
CA VAL A 38 1.83 -8.50 4.50
C VAL A 38 1.84 -9.88 5.16
N LYS A 39 2.90 -10.22 5.90
CA LYS A 39 3.02 -11.50 6.61
C LYS A 39 2.01 -11.63 7.75
N ASP A 40 1.72 -10.54 8.44
CA ASP A 40 0.75 -10.50 9.55
C ASP A 40 -0.71 -10.63 9.08
N GLY A 41 -0.98 -10.44 7.77
CA GLY A 41 -2.25 -10.80 7.13
C GLY A 41 -3.42 -9.84 7.37
N ASN A 42 -3.18 -8.66 7.95
CA ASN A 42 -4.20 -7.65 8.27
C ASN A 42 -3.92 -6.29 7.61
N PHE A 43 -3.27 -6.30 6.45
CA PHE A 43 -2.88 -5.10 5.72
C PHE A 43 -3.75 -4.97 4.46
N TYR A 44 -4.47 -3.85 4.35
CA TYR A 44 -5.51 -3.66 3.35
C TYR A 44 -5.23 -2.43 2.51
N VAL A 45 -5.50 -2.52 1.21
CA VAL A 45 -5.32 -1.43 0.26
C VAL A 45 -6.66 -0.99 -0.32
N LEU A 46 -6.73 0.28 -0.71
CA LEU A 46 -7.77 0.81 -1.58
C LEU A 46 -7.27 0.76 -3.03
N GLU A 47 -7.96 0.00 -3.88
CA GLU A 47 -7.68 -0.12 -5.31
C GLU A 47 -8.69 0.68 -6.13
N LEU A 48 -8.18 1.44 -7.11
CA LEU A 48 -8.96 2.12 -8.13
C LEU A 48 -8.31 1.87 -9.50
N GLU A 49 -9.06 1.29 -10.45
CA GLU A 49 -8.56 0.95 -11.80
C GLU A 49 -7.26 0.10 -11.81
N GLY A 50 -7.15 -0.87 -10.91
CA GLY A 50 -5.96 -1.71 -10.81
C GLY A 50 -4.75 -1.02 -10.18
N LYS A 51 -4.89 0.20 -9.66
CA LYS A 51 -3.85 0.93 -8.93
C LYS A 51 -4.20 1.02 -7.46
N VAL A 52 -3.22 0.74 -6.60
CA VAL A 52 -3.33 1.03 -5.16
C VAL A 52 -3.13 2.52 -4.95
N VAL A 53 -4.10 3.16 -4.29
CA VAL A 53 -4.12 4.62 -4.06
C VAL A 53 -4.06 4.99 -2.57
N GLY A 54 -4.11 4.00 -1.69
CA GLY A 54 -4.06 4.19 -0.25
C GLY A 54 -4.06 2.88 0.52
N THR A 55 -3.73 2.95 1.80
CA THR A 55 -3.70 1.83 2.73
C THR A 55 -3.88 2.27 4.17
#